data_AF-A0A534BVA8-F1
#
_entry.id   AF-A0A534BVA8-F1
#
_cell.length_a   1.000
_cell.length_b   1.000
_cell.length_c   1.000
_cell.angle_alpha   90.00
_cell.angle_beta   90.00
_cell.angle_gamma   90.00
#
_symmetry.space_group_name_H-M   'P 1'
#
loop_
_entity.id
_entity.type
_entity.pdbx_description
1 polymer ?
#
loop_
_entity_poly.entity_id
_entity_poly.type
_entity_poly.pdbx_seq_one_letter_code
_entity_poly.pdbx_strand_id
1 'polypeptide(L)'
;MRLHYHPHRPRVHRNRLMASLEIESTLTDRYQTTVPDAVRRTLKLRKRDKIRYVVRPDGAVLLTRADAGEESDPVVGKFLAFLARDMEVRPSQIRGINPALVRRARSLVKGVKVDLNTPLRPEDE
;
A
#
# COMPACT_ATOMS: atom_id res chain seq x y z
N MET A 1 -17.93 0.54 -32.06
CA MET A 1 -18.19 0.75 -30.62
C MET A 1 -16.87 0.54 -29.88
N ARG A 2 -16.10 1.62 -29.63
CA ARG A 2 -14.72 1.54 -29.11
C ARG A 2 -14.74 1.36 -27.59
N LEU A 3 -14.22 0.24 -27.10
CA LEU A 3 -13.99 0.00 -25.68
C LEU A 3 -12.70 0.73 -25.27
N HIS A 4 -12.84 1.83 -24.53
CA HIS A 4 -11.72 2.57 -23.96
C HIS A 4 -11.13 1.78 -22.79
N TYR A 5 -10.13 0.94 -23.08
CA TYR A 5 -9.26 0.35 -22.07
C TYR A 5 -8.48 1.49 -21.40
N HIS A 6 -8.81 1.80 -20.14
CA HIS A 6 -8.04 2.74 -19.34
C HIS A 6 -6.90 1.95 -18.68
N PRO A 7 -5.63 2.15 -19.07
CA PRO A 7 -4.52 1.53 -18.35
C PRO A 7 -4.53 2.06 -16.92
N HIS A 8 -4.30 1.16 -15.97
CA HIS A 8 -4.05 1.48 -14.58
C HIS A 8 -3.04 2.64 -14.48
N ARG A 9 -3.52 3.83 -14.12
CA ARG A 9 -2.63 4.90 -13.70
C ARG A 9 -1.92 4.40 -12.45
N PRO A 10 -0.58 4.45 -12.38
CA PRO A 10 0.10 4.27 -11.11
C PRO A 10 -0.54 5.24 -10.12
N ARG A 11 -0.73 4.80 -8.86
CA ARG A 11 -1.18 5.69 -7.78
C ARG A 11 -0.17 6.84 -7.69
N VAL A 12 -0.46 7.91 -8.42
CA VAL A 12 0.11 9.23 -8.17
C VAL A 12 -0.34 9.51 -6.76
N HIS A 13 0.56 9.27 -5.80
CA HIS A 13 0.42 9.85 -4.48
C HIS A 13 0.11 11.31 -4.75
N ARG A 14 -1.12 11.74 -4.42
CA ARG A 14 -1.50 13.15 -4.50
C ARG A 14 -0.35 13.89 -3.87
N ASN A 15 0.35 14.66 -4.70
CA ASN A 15 1.44 15.51 -4.29
C ASN A 15 0.77 16.55 -3.39
N ARG A 16 0.62 16.22 -2.11
CA ARG A 16 0.39 17.19 -1.07
C ARG A 16 1.59 18.10 -1.23
N LEU A 17 1.37 19.36 -1.63
CA LEU A 17 2.40 20.38 -1.74
C LEU A 17 3.18 20.37 -0.42
N MET A 18 4.26 19.59 -0.39
CA MET A 18 5.19 19.49 0.71
C MET A 18 6.30 20.41 0.28
N ALA A 19 6.40 21.55 0.94
CA ALA A 19 7.59 22.37 0.86
C ALA A 19 8.80 21.46 1.11
N SER A 20 9.87 21.64 0.34
CA SER A 20 11.13 20.95 0.58
C SER A 20 11.59 21.27 2.00
N LEU A 21 11.92 20.23 2.76
CA LEU A 21 12.43 20.36 4.11
C LEU A 21 13.95 20.22 4.06
N GLU A 22 14.66 21.31 4.32
CA GLU A 22 16.10 21.34 4.40
C GLU A 22 16.52 21.28 5.87
N ILE A 23 17.22 20.22 6.25
CA ILE A 23 17.74 20.00 7.62
C ILE A 23 19.14 19.43 7.49
N GLU A 24 20.05 19.95 8.31
CA GLU A 24 21.42 19.47 8.39
C GLU A 24 21.62 18.54 9.60
N SER A 25 22.60 17.65 9.53
CA SER A 25 23.01 16.79 10.64
C SER A 25 24.51 16.57 10.56
N THR A 26 25.18 16.72 11.69
CA THR A 26 26.63 16.52 11.79
C THR A 26 26.95 15.04 11.99
N LEU A 27 27.98 14.57 11.28
CA LEU A 27 28.53 13.23 11.50
C LEU A 27 29.27 13.19 12.84
N THR A 28 29.06 12.11 13.58
CA THR A 28 29.92 11.75 14.71
C THR A 28 31.26 11.20 14.21
N ASP A 29 32.25 11.05 15.09
CA ASP A 29 33.56 10.45 14.77
C ASP A 29 33.47 9.04 14.19
N ARG A 30 32.33 8.35 14.39
CA ARG A 30 32.07 7.01 13.85
C ARG A 30 31.29 7.04 12.54
N TYR A 31 31.22 8.18 11.87
CA TYR A 31 30.42 8.39 10.64
C TYR A 31 28.93 8.07 10.82
N GLN A 32 28.39 8.26 12.03
CA GLN A 32 26.96 8.08 12.32
C GLN A 32 26.27 9.45 12.39
N THR A 33 25.05 9.54 11.85
CA THR A 33 24.13 10.66 12.09
C THR A 33 22.89 10.17 12.84
N THR A 34 22.30 11.02 13.66
CA THR A 34 20.96 10.79 14.20
C THR A 34 19.91 11.19 13.17
N VAL A 35 18.82 10.43 13.04
CA VAL A 35 17.70 10.82 12.18
C VAL A 35 16.92 11.97 12.82
N PRO A 36 16.85 13.17 12.21
CA PRO A 36 16.12 14.31 12.78
C PRO A 36 14.64 13.99 13.01
N ASP A 37 14.03 14.62 14.01
CA ASP A 37 12.64 14.34 14.39
C ASP A 37 11.66 14.54 13.23
N ALA A 38 11.86 15.57 12.40
CA ALA A 38 11.03 15.82 11.23
C ALA A 38 11.12 14.69 10.18
N VAL A 39 12.32 14.13 9.97
CA VAL A 39 12.52 12.97 9.08
C VAL A 39 11.89 11.72 9.67
N ARG A 40 12.06 11.49 10.99
CA ARG A 40 11.44 10.37 11.72
C ARG A 40 9.92 10.37 11.59
N ARG A 41 9.27 11.53 11.77
CA ARG A 41 7.82 11.69 11.64
C ARG A 41 7.35 11.50 10.20
N THR A 42 8.07 12.07 9.24
CA THR A 42 7.76 11.96 7.80
C THR A 42 7.82 10.50 7.34
N LEU A 43 8.85 9.76 7.74
CA LEU A 43 9.02 8.34 7.40
C LEU A 43 8.26 7.39 8.33
N LYS A 44 7.57 7.91 9.36
CA LYS A 44 6.86 7.14 10.39
C LYS A 44 7.73 6.03 11.00
N LEU A 45 8.99 6.35 11.28
CA LEU A 45 9.95 5.40 11.83
C LEU A 45 9.68 5.13 13.31
N ARG A 46 9.71 3.85 13.69
CA ARG A 46 9.67 3.35 15.07
C ARG A 46 11.07 2.89 15.49
N LYS A 47 11.23 2.60 16.79
CA LYS A 47 12.48 2.05 17.32
C LYS A 47 12.80 0.74 16.60
N ARG A 48 14.05 0.57 16.16
CA ARG A 48 14.56 -0.60 15.42
C ARG A 48 14.04 -0.78 13.99
N ASP A 49 13.28 0.17 13.44
CA ASP A 49 12.94 0.17 12.03
C ASP A 49 14.21 0.31 11.17
N LYS A 50 14.22 -0.38 10.03
CA LYS A 50 15.30 -0.27 9.06
C LYS A 50 15.03 0.92 8.14
N ILE A 51 16.10 1.61 7.74
CA ILE A 51 16.06 2.68 6.73
C ILE A 51 16.76 2.15 5.47
N ARG A 52 16.12 2.32 4.32
CA ARG A 52 16.72 2.02 3.02
C ARG A 52 17.33 3.29 2.46
N TYR A 53 18.59 3.19 2.03
CA TYR A 53 19.31 4.23 1.31
C TYR A 53 19.38 3.84 -0.15
N VAL A 54 18.92 4.72 -1.04
CA VAL A 54 19.12 4.58 -2.48
C VAL A 54 19.98 5.73 -2.94
N VAL A 55 21.22 5.42 -3.33
CA VAL A 55 22.14 6.39 -3.92
C VAL A 55 21.82 6.48 -5.41
N ARG A 56 21.49 7.69 -5.86
CA ARG A 56 21.19 7.97 -7.26
C ARG A 56 22.45 8.43 -8.00
N PRO A 57 22.49 8.31 -9.34
CA PRO A 57 23.68 8.70 -10.13
C PRO A 57 24.06 10.17 -10.04
N ASP A 58 23.10 11.04 -9.71
CA ASP A 58 23.30 12.48 -9.49
C ASP A 58 23.90 12.81 -8.10
N GLY A 59 24.24 11.78 -7.31
CA GLY A 59 24.76 11.93 -5.96
C GLY A 59 23.68 12.17 -4.90
N ALA A 60 22.41 12.31 -5.28
CA ALA A 60 21.32 12.43 -4.33
C ALA A 60 21.06 11.10 -3.63
N VAL A 61 20.73 11.15 -2.34
CA VAL A 61 20.38 9.96 -1.55
C VAL A 61 18.91 10.03 -1.19
N LEU A 62 18.14 9.04 -1.63
CA LEU A 62 16.75 8.86 -1.20
C LEU A 62 16.72 7.96 0.03
N LEU A 63 16.15 8.47 1.12
CA LEU A 63 15.90 7.71 2.34
C LEU A 63 14.43 7.30 2.38
N THR A 64 14.18 6.01 2.53
CA THR A 64 12.84 5.48 2.80
C THR A 64 12.85 4.60 4.03
N ARG A 65 11.69 4.45 4.69
CA ARG A 65 11.51 3.35 5.63
C ARG A 65 11.63 2.06 4.83
N ALA A 66 12.53 1.17 5.23
CA ALA A 66 12.56 -0.16 4.69
C ALA A 66 11.37 -0.89 5.29
N ASP A 67 10.41 -1.28 4.45
CA ASP A 67 9.39 -2.21 4.89
C ASP A 67 10.14 -3.46 5.39
N ALA A 68 9.83 -3.87 6.63
CA ALA A 68 10.04 -5.26 7.02
C ALA A 68 9.16 -6.00 6.02
N GLY A 69 9.78 -6.54 4.96
CA GLY A 69 9.08 -6.89 3.74
C GLY A 69 7.74 -7.48 4.10
N GLU A 70 6.65 -6.85 3.66
CA GLU A 70 5.47 -7.64 3.37
C GLU A 70 6.00 -8.66 2.37
N GLU A 71 6.42 -9.81 2.89
CA GLU A 71 6.70 -10.98 2.11
C GLU A 71 5.35 -11.23 1.45
N SER A 72 5.22 -10.70 0.22
CA SER A 72 3.96 -10.72 -0.50
C SER A 72 3.50 -12.14 -0.45
N ASP A 73 2.40 -12.40 0.25
CA ASP A 73 1.94 -13.75 0.49
C ASP A 73 1.93 -14.49 -0.85
N PRO A 74 2.80 -15.51 -1.04
CA PRO A 74 2.99 -16.13 -2.33
C PRO A 74 1.71 -16.83 -2.80
N VAL A 75 0.81 -17.18 -1.88
CA VAL A 75 -0.51 -17.74 -2.18
C VAL A 75 -1.40 -16.65 -2.75
N VAL A 76 -1.45 -15.46 -2.12
CA VAL A 76 -2.21 -14.31 -2.65
C VAL A 76 -1.72 -13.93 -4.04
N GLY A 77 -0.40 -13.86 -4.24
CA GLY A 77 0.19 -13.56 -5.55
C GLY A 77 -0.24 -14.57 -6.63
N LYS A 78 -0.18 -15.87 -6.33
CA LYS A 78 -0.63 -16.93 -7.25
C LYS A 78 -2.13 -16.88 -7.52
N PHE A 79 -2.94 -16.60 -6.50
CA PHE A 79 -4.39 -16.48 -6.63
C PHE A 79 -4.78 -15.31 -7.54
N LEU A 80 -4.14 -14.15 -7.36
CA LEU A 80 -4.38 -12.98 -8.22
C LEU A 80 -3.94 -13.24 -9.67
N ALA A 81 -2.83 -13.94 -9.88
CA ALA A 81 -2.38 -14.34 -11.21
C ALA A 81 -3.37 -15.31 -11.89
N PHE A 82 -3.92 -16.25 -11.13
CA PHE A 82 -4.99 -17.13 -11.60
C PHE A 82 -6.24 -16.35 -12.03
N LEU A 83 -6.71 -15.42 -11.20
CA LEU A 83 -7.87 -14.58 -11.53
C LEU A 83 -7.62 -13.74 -12.77
N ALA A 84 -6.46 -13.09 -12.87
CA ALA A 84 -6.11 -12.27 -14.03
C ALA A 84 -6.16 -13.08 -15.33
N ARG A 85 -5.58 -14.28 -15.33
CA ARG A 85 -5.62 -15.18 -16.49
C ARG A 85 -7.05 -15.64 -16.83
N ASP A 86 -7.86 -16.00 -15.84
CA ASP A 86 -9.24 -16.42 -16.10
C ASP A 86 -10.09 -15.27 -16.69
N MET A 87 -9.90 -14.04 -16.19
CA MET A 87 -10.56 -12.84 -16.71
C MET A 87 -10.18 -12.53 -18.16
N GLU A 88 -8.92 -12.74 -18.55
CA GLU A 88 -8.44 -12.58 -19.93
C GLU A 88 -9.01 -13.65 -20.87
N VAL A 89 -9.05 -14.92 -20.42
CA VAL A 89 -9.54 -16.04 -21.23
C VAL A 89 -11.06 -16.02 -21.35
N ARG A 90 -11.79 -15.55 -20.34
CA ARG A 90 -13.26 -15.61 -20.26
C ARG A 90 -13.90 -14.26 -19.89
N PRO A 91 -13.69 -13.19 -20.68
CA PRO A 91 -14.21 -11.87 -20.33
C PRO A 91 -15.75 -11.82 -20.24
N SER A 92 -16.47 -12.68 -20.97
CA SER A 92 -17.93 -12.79 -20.93
C SER A 92 -18.50 -13.38 -19.62
N GLN A 93 -17.63 -13.97 -18.78
CA GLN A 93 -17.98 -14.46 -17.45
C GLN A 93 -17.84 -13.39 -16.36
N ILE A 94 -17.16 -12.28 -16.64
CA ILE A 94 -17.08 -11.13 -15.73
C ILE A 94 -18.43 -10.41 -15.77
N ARG A 95 -19.29 -10.73 -14.81
CA ARG A 95 -20.64 -10.18 -14.71
C ARG A 95 -20.82 -9.48 -13.38
N GLY A 96 -21.57 -8.38 -13.40
CA GLY A 96 -21.97 -7.70 -12.18
C GLY A 96 -22.83 -8.60 -11.29
N ILE A 97 -22.77 -8.36 -9.97
CA ILE A 97 -23.64 -9.04 -9.01
C ILE A 97 -25.09 -8.66 -9.30
N ASN A 98 -26.00 -9.65 -9.27
CA ASN A 98 -27.43 -9.41 -9.51
C ASN A 98 -27.97 -8.32 -8.55
N PRO A 99 -28.56 -7.22 -9.06
CA PRO A 99 -29.08 -6.14 -8.22
C PRO A 99 -30.13 -6.60 -7.19
N ALA A 100 -30.93 -7.62 -7.51
CA ALA A 100 -31.89 -8.19 -6.57
C ALA A 100 -31.20 -8.86 -5.38
N LEU A 101 -30.10 -9.58 -5.64
CA LEU A 101 -29.27 -10.18 -4.59
C LEU A 101 -28.65 -9.09 -3.70
N VAL A 102 -28.13 -8.01 -4.31
CA VAL A 102 -27.57 -6.88 -3.56
C VAL A 102 -28.62 -6.24 -2.65
N ARG A 103 -29.84 -6.01 -3.15
CA ARG A 103 -30.95 -5.46 -2.34
C ARG A 103 -31.30 -6.39 -1.19
N ARG A 104 -31.42 -7.69 -1.44
CA ARG A 104 -31.70 -8.69 -0.42
C ARG A 104 -30.60 -8.73 0.64
N ALA A 105 -29.33 -8.77 0.24
CA ALA A 105 -28.19 -8.75 1.15
C ALA A 105 -28.20 -7.51 2.05
N ARG A 106 -28.38 -6.32 1.46
CA ARG A 106 -28.50 -5.05 2.20
C ARG A 106 -29.66 -5.04 3.20
N SER A 107 -30.80 -5.62 2.83
CA SER A 107 -31.94 -5.74 3.75
C SER A 107 -31.62 -6.62 4.95
N LEU A 108 -30.92 -7.75 4.72
CA LEU A 108 -30.60 -8.71 5.79
C LEU A 108 -29.58 -8.16 6.78
N VAL A 109 -28.61 -7.38 6.31
CA VAL A 109 -27.55 -6.81 7.17
C VAL A 109 -27.91 -5.40 7.69
N LYS A 110 -29.15 -4.96 7.51
CA LYS A 110 -29.57 -3.61 7.93
C LYS A 110 -29.39 -3.46 9.44
N GLY A 111 -28.57 -2.48 9.84
CA GLY A 111 -28.30 -2.18 11.25
C GLY A 111 -27.12 -2.93 11.86
N VAL A 112 -26.50 -3.88 11.13
CA VAL A 112 -25.26 -4.52 11.55
C VAL A 112 -24.11 -3.51 11.39
N LYS A 113 -23.45 -3.16 12.50
CA LYS A 113 -22.25 -2.33 12.50
C LYS A 113 -21.02 -3.24 12.47
N VAL A 114 -20.23 -3.15 11.41
CA VAL A 114 -18.98 -3.90 11.26
C VAL A 114 -17.84 -2.90 11.13
N ASP A 115 -16.83 -3.02 11.98
CA ASP A 115 -15.56 -2.32 11.79
C ASP A 115 -14.53 -3.31 11.23
N LEU A 116 -14.18 -3.13 9.96
CA LEU A 116 -13.21 -3.97 9.26
C LEU A 116 -11.76 -3.73 9.71
N ASN A 117 -11.52 -2.73 10.57
CA ASN A 117 -10.21 -2.45 11.14
C ASN A 117 -10.05 -3.00 12.56
N THR A 118 -11.11 -3.55 13.15
CA THR A 118 -11.02 -4.22 14.44
C THR A 118 -10.24 -5.52 14.26
N PRO A 119 -9.21 -5.78 15.09
CA PRO A 119 -8.48 -7.06 15.06
C PRO A 119 -9.42 -8.25 15.23
N LEU A 120 -9.10 -9.37 14.58
CA LEU A 120 -9.80 -10.63 14.83
C LEU A 120 -9.60 -11.04 16.29
N ARG A 121 -10.58 -11.74 16.86
CA ARG A 121 -10.41 -12.32 18.19
C ARG A 121 -9.44 -13.49 18.09
N PRO A 122 -8.68 -13.82 19.16
CA PRO A 122 -7.72 -14.92 19.14
C PRO A 122 -8.35 -16.29 18.80
N GLU A 123 -9.63 -16.48 19.11
CA GLU A 123 -10.37 -17.71 18.74
C GLU A 123 -10.85 -17.76 17.28
N ASP A 124 -10.73 -16.67 16.52
CA ASP A 124 -11.14 -16.58 15.10
C ASP A 124 -9.92 -16.50 14.14
N GLU A 125 -8.69 -16.60 14.68
CA GLU A 125 -7.43 -16.82 13.92
C GLU A 125 -7.21 -18.31 13.64
#